data_AF-T1EJK7-F1
#
_entry.id   AF-T1EJK7-F1
#
_cell.length_a   1.000
_cell.length_b   1.000
_cell.length_c   1.000
_cell.angle_alpha   90.00
_cell.angle_beta   90.00
_cell.angle_gamma   90.00
#
_symmetry.space_group_name_H-M   'P 1'
#
loop_
_entity.id
_entity.type
_entity.pdbx_description
1 polymer ?
#
loop_
_entity_poly.entity_id
_entity_poly.type
_entity_poly.pdbx_seq_one_letter_code
_entity_poly.pdbx_strand_id
1 'polypeptide(L)'
;RFIDILPYDNTRVKLTIIDNDPTSDYINANWIEVRFCPQNEPKFIAAQGPLPGTVNEFWRMIWELKCHAIVMLTDCIENKMV
;
A
#
# COMPACT_ATOMS: atom_id res chain seq x y z
N ARG A 1 9.05 4.51 5.86
CA ARG A 1 9.82 3.55 6.70
C ARG A 1 11.26 3.45 6.19
N PHE A 2 11.46 3.20 4.90
CA PHE A 2 12.77 3.20 4.23
C PHE A 2 12.76 4.20 3.06
N ILE A 3 13.79 5.02 2.92
CA ILE A 3 13.86 6.10 1.90
C ILE A 3 14.23 5.58 0.51
N ASP A 4 14.85 4.41 0.46
CA ASP A 4 15.35 3.69 -0.70
C ASP A 4 14.35 2.69 -1.28
N ILE A 5 13.22 2.47 -0.61
CA ILE A 5 12.12 1.61 -1.07
C ILE A 5 10.91 2.48 -1.39
N LEU A 6 10.83 2.91 -2.65
CA LEU A 6 9.78 3.75 -3.18
C LEU A 6 8.95 2.99 -4.23
N PRO A 7 7.65 3.31 -4.35
CA PRO A 7 6.81 2.65 -5.32
C PRO A 7 7.15 3.11 -6.75
N TYR A 8 7.04 2.22 -7.73
CA TYR A 8 7.17 2.60 -9.14
C TYR A 8 5.98 3.44 -9.61
N ASP A 9 6.23 4.54 -10.32
CA ASP A 9 5.18 5.46 -10.79
C ASP A 9 4.10 4.79 -11.63
N ASN A 10 4.49 3.82 -12.47
CA ASN A 10 3.60 3.15 -13.41
C ASN A 10 2.59 2.21 -12.74
N THR A 11 2.91 1.70 -11.55
CA THR A 11 2.07 0.70 -10.86
C THR A 11 1.69 1.13 -9.44
N ARG A 12 2.05 2.35 -9.02
CA ARG A 12 1.70 2.83 -7.68
C ARG A 12 0.19 2.89 -7.50
N VAL A 13 -0.26 2.62 -6.29
CA VAL A 13 -1.62 2.91 -5.89
C VAL A 13 -1.79 4.42 -5.80
N LYS A 14 -2.91 4.93 -6.31
CA LYS A 14 -3.27 6.35 -6.24
C LYS A 14 -4.58 6.47 -5.47
N LEU A 15 -4.56 7.26 -4.40
CA LEU A 15 -5.74 7.56 -3.61
C LEU A 15 -6.52 8.72 -4.23
N THR A 16 -7.79 8.84 -3.87
CA THR A 16 -8.61 9.98 -4.29
C THR A 16 -8.05 11.27 -3.71
N ILE A 17 -7.87 12.30 -4.53
CA ILE A 17 -7.39 13.62 -4.10
C ILE A 17 -8.41 14.26 -3.15
N ILE A 18 -7.95 14.75 -2.00
CA ILE A 18 -8.73 15.47 -0.99
C ILE A 18 -8.43 16.96 -1.11
N ASP A 19 -9.45 17.81 -1.01
CA ASP A 19 -9.33 19.29 -0.95
C ASP A 19 -8.49 19.92 -2.06
N ASN A 20 -8.44 19.29 -3.24
CA ASN A 20 -7.56 19.66 -4.36
C ASN A 20 -6.06 19.67 -4.02
N ASP A 21 -5.63 19.00 -2.95
CA ASP A 21 -4.21 18.81 -2.62
C ASP A 21 -3.61 17.71 -3.51
N PRO A 22 -2.74 18.04 -4.47
CA PRO A 22 -2.16 17.06 -5.38
C PRO A 22 -1.22 16.05 -4.68
N THR A 23 -0.82 16.31 -3.44
CA THR A 23 0.04 15.40 -2.66
C THR A 23 -0.75 14.36 -1.88
N SER A 24 -2.06 14.56 -1.74
CA SER A 24 -2.95 13.69 -0.97
C SER A 24 -3.25 12.35 -1.68
N ASP A 25 -2.79 12.16 -2.92
CA ASP A 25 -2.98 10.91 -3.68
C ASP A 25 -1.93 9.84 -3.34
N TYR A 26 -0.87 10.20 -2.62
CA TYR A 26 0.30 9.35 -2.44
C TYR A 26 0.14 8.37 -1.28
N ILE A 27 0.49 7.11 -1.55
CA ILE A 27 0.76 6.09 -0.56
C ILE A 27 1.88 5.18 -1.08
N ASN A 28 2.75 4.70 -0.17
CA ASN A 28 3.83 3.77 -0.54
C ASN A 28 3.27 2.34 -0.72
N ALA A 29 2.65 2.12 -1.87
CA ALA A 29 2.08 0.84 -2.29
C ALA A 29 2.06 0.70 -3.82
N ASN A 30 2.18 -0.54 -4.32
CA ASN A 30 2.08 -0.89 -5.73
C ASN A 30 1.07 -2.00 -5.97
N TRP A 31 0.39 -1.94 -7.11
CA TRP A 31 -0.32 -3.07 -7.68
C TRP A 31 0.66 -4.14 -8.15
N ILE A 32 0.40 -5.37 -7.77
CA ILE A 32 1.15 -6.56 -8.18
C ILE A 32 0.24 -7.44 -9.02
N GLU A 33 0.64 -7.63 -10.28
CA GLU A 33 -0.02 -8.55 -11.20
C GLU A 33 0.61 -9.94 -11.09
N VAL A 34 -0.22 -10.94 -10.78
CA VAL A 34 0.24 -12.33 -10.70
C VAL A 34 0.02 -12.99 -12.04
N ARG A 35 1.14 -13.29 -12.73
CA ARG A 35 1.17 -13.84 -14.10
C ARG A 35 0.35 -15.13 -14.29
N PHE A 36 0.16 -15.90 -13.23
CA PHE A 36 -0.55 -17.19 -13.27
C PHE A 36 -1.98 -17.12 -12.73
N CYS A 37 -2.45 -15.95 -12.27
CA CYS A 37 -3.86 -15.78 -11.97
C CYS A 37 -4.63 -15.62 -13.29
N PRO A 38 -5.77 -16.31 -13.46
CA PRO A 38 -6.67 -16.09 -14.57
C PRO A 38 -6.95 -14.59 -14.76
N GLN A 39 -7.09 -14.14 -16.00
CA GLN A 39 -7.58 -12.80 -16.29
C GLN A 39 -8.93 -12.65 -15.56
N ASN A 40 -9.00 -11.74 -14.58
CA ASN A 40 -10.12 -11.42 -13.67
C ASN A 40 -9.94 -11.81 -12.20
N GLU A 41 -8.81 -12.37 -11.77
CA GLU A 41 -8.51 -12.63 -10.34
C GLU A 41 -7.65 -11.52 -9.68
N PRO A 42 -7.73 -11.34 -8.35
CA PRO A 42 -7.41 -10.07 -7.70
C PRO A 42 -5.94 -9.67 -7.85
N LYS A 43 -5.74 -8.40 -8.26
CA LYS A 43 -4.44 -7.73 -8.18
C LYS A 43 -4.09 -7.55 -6.70
N PHE A 44 -2.92 -8.02 -6.30
CA PHE A 44 -2.44 -7.81 -4.93
C PHE A 44 -1.94 -6.38 -4.79
N ILE A 45 -1.95 -5.87 -3.56
CA ILE A 45 -1.31 -4.61 -3.23
C ILE A 45 -0.14 -4.95 -2.30
N ALA A 46 1.08 -4.68 -2.77
CA ALA A 46 2.24 -4.66 -1.90
C ALA A 46 2.32 -3.26 -1.29
N ALA A 47 2.21 -3.16 0.03
CA ALA A 47 2.24 -1.90 0.75
C ALA A 47 3.27 -1.92 1.88
N GLN A 48 3.85 -0.76 2.15
CA GLN A 48 4.64 -0.55 3.35
C GLN A 48 3.75 -0.66 4.60
N GLY A 49 4.27 -1.27 5.67
CA GLY A 49 3.61 -1.23 6.97
C GLY A 49 3.40 0.23 7.43
N PRO A 50 2.17 0.63 7.79
CA PRO A 50 1.84 2.03 7.99
C PRO A 50 2.67 2.66 9.12
N LEU A 51 3.08 3.91 8.91
CA LEU A 51 3.72 4.75 9.92
C LEU A 51 2.64 5.49 10.72
N PRO A 52 2.96 6.03 11.92
CA PRO A 52 2.00 6.83 12.69
C PRO A 52 1.34 7.96 11.88
N GLY A 53 2.10 8.62 11.00
CA GLY A 53 1.60 9.68 10.12
C GLY A 53 0.94 9.21 8.83
N THR A 54 0.83 7.91 8.56
CA THR A 54 0.24 7.36 7.33
C THR A 54 -0.85 6.31 7.58
N VAL A 55 -1.32 6.17 8.83
CA VAL A 55 -2.35 5.18 9.20
C VAL A 55 -3.69 5.47 8.51
N ASN A 56 -4.04 6.76 8.39
CA ASN A 56 -5.30 7.16 7.78
C ASN A 56 -5.31 6.88 6.27
N GLU A 57 -4.21 7.16 5.58
CA GLU A 57 -4.02 6.90 4.17
C GLU A 57 -4.06 5.39 3.89
N PHE A 58 -3.48 4.58 4.78
CA PHE A 58 -3.54 3.12 4.69
C PHE A 58 -4.99 2.60 4.79
N TRP A 59 -5.77 3.08 5.75
CA TRP A 59 -7.18 2.69 5.86
C TRP A 59 -8.04 3.26 4.72
N ARG A 60 -7.75 4.46 4.25
CA ARG A 60 -8.39 5.06 3.07
C ARG A 60 -8.15 4.20 1.84
N MET A 61 -6.92 3.72 1.63
CA MET A 61 -6.60 2.77 0.56
C MET A 61 -7.47 1.51 0.63
N ILE A 62 -7.57 0.90 1.81
CA ILE A 62 -8.38 -0.31 2.03
C ILE A 62 -9.85 -0.07 1.70
N TRP A 63 -10.38 1.07 2.15
CA TRP A 63 -11.77 1.45 1.92
C TRP A 63 -12.07 1.73 0.45
N GLU A 64 -11.28 2.59 -0.19
CA GLU A 64 -11.45 2.99 -1.60
C GLU A 64 -11.34 1.78 -2.55
N LEU A 65 -10.39 0.89 -2.29
CA LEU A 65 -10.12 -0.28 -3.13
C LEU A 65 -10.93 -1.51 -2.73
N LYS A 66 -11.78 -1.40 -1.70
CA LYS A 66 -12.63 -2.49 -1.19
C LYS A 66 -11.79 -3.74 -0.87
N CYS A 67 -10.66 -3.56 -0.20
CA CYS A 67 -9.81 -4.67 0.21
C CYS A 67 -10.54 -5.50 1.29
N HIS A 68 -10.71 -6.80 1.05
CA HIS A 68 -11.43 -7.69 1.97
C HIS A 68 -10.51 -8.37 2.99
N ALA A 69 -9.21 -8.44 2.69
CA ALA A 69 -8.22 -9.10 3.53
C ALA A 69 -6.92 -8.29 3.55
N ILE A 70 -6.26 -8.29 4.70
CA ILE A 70 -4.93 -7.72 4.91
C ILE A 70 -4.04 -8.85 5.43
N VAL A 71 -2.93 -9.09 4.76
CA VAL A 71 -1.93 -10.08 5.18
C VAL A 71 -0.70 -9.32 5.65
N MET A 72 -0.43 -9.36 6.95
CA MET A 72 0.75 -8.73 7.56
C MET A 72 1.83 -9.79 7.80
N LEU A 73 3.01 -9.57 7.22
CA LEU A 73 4.12 -10.54 7.22
C LEU A 73 5.23 -10.22 8.24
N THR A 74 5.00 -9.25 9.13
CA THR A 74 5.99 -8.80 10.13
C THR A 74 5.29 -8.45 11.44
N ASP A 75 6.06 -8.43 12.53
CA ASP A 75 5.64 -7.87 13.80
C ASP A 75 5.72 -6.34 13.79
N CYS A 76 4.99 -5.68 14.68
CA CYS A 76 5.07 -4.22 14.84
C CYS A 76 6.45 -3.76 15.33
N ILE A 77 7.15 -4.61 16.07
CA ILE A 77 8.49 -4.39 16.61
C ILE A 77 9.31 -5.62 16.26
N GLU A 78 10.30 -5.45 15.38
CA GLU A 78 11.28 -6.50 15.12
C GLU A 78 12.28 -6.50 16.28
N ASN A 79 12.24 -7.55 17.10
CA ASN A 79 13.34 -7.82 18.03
C ASN A 79 14.57 -8.10 17.18
N LYS A 80 15.47 -7.12 17.07
CA LYS A 80 16.83 -7.39 16.58
C LYS A 80 17.45 -8.36 17.58
N MET A 81 17.44 -9.65 17.26
CA MET A 81 18.40 -10.55 17.89
C MET A 81 19.77 -10.01 17.51
N VAL A 82 20.48 -9.53 18.53
CA VAL A 82 21.90 -9.19 18.50
C VAL A 82 22.70 -10.46 18.28
#